data_AF-A0A6C0HM27-F1
#
_entry.id   AF-A0A6C0HM27-F1
#
_cell.length_a   1.000
_cell.length_b   1.000
_cell.length_c   1.000
_cell.angle_alpha   90.00
_cell.angle_beta   90.00
_cell.angle_gamma   90.00
#
_symmetry.space_group_name_H-M   'P 1'
#
loop_
_entity.id
_entity.type
_entity.pdbx_description
1 polymer ?
#
loop_
_entity_poly.entity_id
_entity_poly.type
_entity_poly.pdbx_seq_one_letter_code
_entity_poly.pdbx_strand_id
1 'polypeptide(L)'
;METIFWGPSGWLFLHTLTFLYPESPTFDDQTRMNDFIKITAQILPCKYCRVSFTKYYQSLPITKFIGSRATLIEWMYRIHNKVNGKLHRQHLNSSPNPFLEKVKKHYAPIIAHINRLISSENDSENRVRAVVNYICTMGLEFLGSIIFNYQGYYSNCHTTEEATKIVSVYHSFFNQIVPLIAGFIGINRKRRCYPIRTILLRNEGYTKLIKWFYQQNDLIDLDAQFKCYDTYIAFFQKHSVASCNMPSVDKVKSCSNVKPTKKILGNRTLTLKHTKLDS
;
A
#
# COMPACT_ATOMS: atom_id res chain seq x y z
N MET A 1 16.77 -6.79 -3.96
CA MET A 1 16.23 -6.25 -5.23
C MET A 1 16.97 -4.98 -5.60
N GLU A 2 17.32 -4.79 -6.87
CA GLU A 2 17.94 -3.56 -7.37
C GLU A 2 16.95 -2.39 -7.35
N THR A 3 17.32 -1.26 -6.76
CA THR A 3 16.40 -0.11 -6.58
C THR A 3 16.06 0.60 -7.88
N ILE A 4 16.92 0.52 -8.90
CA ILE A 4 16.69 1.14 -10.21
C ILE A 4 15.53 0.44 -10.94
N PHE A 5 15.36 -0.86 -10.71
CA PHE A 5 14.29 -1.65 -11.33
C PHE A 5 12.89 -1.29 -10.80
N TRP A 6 12.71 -1.25 -9.48
CA TRP A 6 11.39 -1.06 -8.88
C TRP A 6 11.11 0.36 -8.37
N GLY A 7 12.16 1.17 -8.14
CA GLY A 7 12.05 2.50 -7.56
C GLY A 7 11.19 3.46 -8.38
N PRO A 8 11.46 3.64 -9.69
CA PRO A 8 10.63 4.49 -10.55
C PRO A 8 9.17 4.06 -10.59
N SER A 9 8.91 2.76 -10.75
CA SER A 9 7.57 2.14 -10.71
C SER A 9 6.86 2.40 -9.38
N GLY A 10 7.58 2.30 -8.26
CA GLY A 10 7.05 2.56 -6.92
C GLY A 10 6.69 4.03 -6.70
N TRP A 11 7.51 4.95 -7.19
CA TRP A 11 7.17 6.38 -7.15
C TRP A 11 5.97 6.70 -8.03
N LEU A 12 5.91 6.16 -9.25
CA LEU A 12 4.76 6.32 -10.15
C LEU A 12 3.46 5.86 -9.49
N PHE A 13 3.48 4.67 -8.87
CA PHE A 13 2.34 4.12 -8.14
C PHE A 13 1.94 5.01 -6.95
N LEU A 14 2.89 5.35 -6.06
CA LEU A 14 2.60 6.11 -4.84
C LEU A 14 2.14 7.54 -5.12
N HIS A 15 2.77 8.24 -6.05
CA HIS A 15 2.32 9.59 -6.44
C HIS A 15 0.93 9.52 -7.08
N THR A 16 0.67 8.56 -7.98
CA THR A 16 -0.67 8.41 -8.59
C THR A 16 -1.76 8.26 -7.53
N LEU A 17 -1.53 7.48 -6.46
CA LEU A 17 -2.46 7.39 -5.34
C LEU A 17 -2.71 8.74 -4.66
N THR A 18 -1.68 9.57 -4.48
CA THR A 18 -1.86 10.92 -3.89
C THR A 18 -2.61 11.87 -4.81
N PHE A 19 -2.41 11.78 -6.13
CA PHE A 19 -3.15 12.57 -7.11
C PHE A 19 -4.61 12.12 -7.27
N LEU A 20 -4.90 10.84 -7.00
CA LEU A 20 -6.26 10.31 -6.99
C LEU A 20 -7.02 10.61 -5.69
N TYR A 21 -6.29 10.81 -4.58
CA TYR A 21 -6.85 11.06 -3.24
C TYR A 21 -7.98 12.12 -3.26
N PRO A 22 -9.07 12.01 -2.49
CA PRO A 22 -10.17 12.98 -2.57
C PRO A 22 -9.74 14.42 -2.22
N GLU A 23 -10.36 15.42 -2.85
CA GLU A 23 -10.17 16.83 -2.43
C GLU A 23 -10.64 17.05 -0.98
N SER A 24 -11.77 16.42 -0.63
CA SER A 24 -12.37 16.43 0.71
C SER A 24 -12.45 14.99 1.24
N PRO A 25 -11.34 14.44 1.79
CA PRO A 25 -11.27 13.04 2.22
C PRO A 25 -12.06 12.77 3.49
N THR A 26 -12.73 11.63 3.53
CA THR A 26 -13.41 11.15 4.75
C THR A 26 -12.38 10.71 5.80
N PHE A 27 -12.81 10.55 7.06
CA PHE A 27 -11.96 10.00 8.12
C PHE A 27 -11.42 8.60 7.76
N ASP A 28 -12.23 7.79 7.08
CA ASP A 28 -11.82 6.47 6.62
C ASP A 28 -10.75 6.56 5.51
N ASP A 29 -10.84 7.52 4.59
CA ASP A 29 -9.82 7.73 3.55
C ASP A 29 -8.50 8.16 4.15
N GLN A 30 -8.54 9.06 5.13
CA GLN A 30 -7.37 9.49 5.89
C GLN A 30 -6.73 8.32 6.65
N THR A 31 -7.55 7.51 7.32
CA THR A 31 -7.08 6.34 8.05
C THR A 31 -6.43 5.32 7.10
N ARG A 32 -7.12 4.97 6.00
CA ARG A 32 -6.61 4.03 4.99
C ARG A 32 -5.31 4.51 4.37
N MET A 33 -5.20 5.78 3.99
CA MET A 33 -3.98 6.31 3.40
C MET A 33 -2.80 6.34 4.39
N ASN A 34 -3.04 6.76 5.64
CA ASN A 34 -1.99 6.73 6.67
C ASN A 34 -1.50 5.30 6.94
N ASP A 35 -2.42 4.34 7.10
CA ASP A 35 -2.08 2.93 7.32
C ASP A 35 -1.35 2.34 6.12
N PHE A 36 -1.79 2.65 4.91
CA PHE A 36 -1.16 2.20 3.67
C PHE A 36 0.30 2.68 3.58
N ILE A 37 0.57 3.96 3.84
CA ILE A 37 1.92 4.52 3.84
C ILE A 37 2.79 3.90 4.94
N LYS A 38 2.24 3.72 6.14
CA LYS A 38 2.94 3.09 7.27
C LYS A 38 3.33 1.64 6.97
N ILE A 39 2.47 0.89 6.27
CA ILE A 39 2.76 -0.48 5.84
C ILE A 39 3.75 -0.48 4.69
N THR A 40 3.62 0.45 3.74
CA THR A 40 4.57 0.63 2.64
C THR A 40 5.98 0.80 3.17
N ALA A 41 6.18 1.65 4.19
CA ALA A 41 7.48 1.85 4.85
C ALA A 41 8.11 0.55 5.40
N GLN A 42 7.30 -0.43 5.78
CA GLN A 42 7.72 -1.71 6.35
C GLN A 42 7.97 -2.80 5.28
N ILE A 43 7.43 -2.64 4.07
CA ILE A 43 7.43 -3.70 3.06
C ILE A 43 8.36 -3.42 1.87
N LEU A 44 8.87 -2.19 1.69
CA LEU A 44 9.75 -1.84 0.56
C LEU A 44 10.84 -2.90 0.34
N PRO A 45 11.09 -3.37 -0.89
CA PRO A 45 11.96 -4.51 -1.21
C PRO A 45 13.47 -4.17 -1.14
N CYS A 46 13.86 -3.40 -0.13
CA CYS A 46 15.20 -2.89 0.13
C CYS A 46 15.32 -2.46 1.61
N LYS A 47 16.23 -3.09 2.37
CA LYS A 47 16.43 -2.83 3.80
C LYS A 47 16.73 -1.36 4.10
N TYR A 48 17.70 -0.79 3.40
CA TYR A 48 18.12 0.59 3.61
C TYR A 48 17.01 1.59 3.23
N CYS A 49 16.18 1.23 2.25
CA CYS A 49 15.06 2.03 1.81
C CYS A 49 13.97 2.05 2.89
N ARG A 50 13.64 0.91 3.51
CA ARG A 50 12.71 0.86 4.65
C ARG A 50 13.17 1.72 5.83
N VAL A 51 14.44 1.58 6.21
CA VAL A 51 15.03 2.37 7.32
C VAL A 51 14.97 3.86 7.00
N SER A 52 15.37 4.26 5.79
CA SER A 52 15.38 5.67 5.39
C SER A 52 13.96 6.24 5.28
N PHE A 53 13.05 5.52 4.63
CA PHE A 53 11.66 5.95 4.46
C PHE A 53 10.94 6.06 5.81
N THR A 54 11.15 5.11 6.73
CA THR A 54 10.61 5.17 8.09
C THR A 54 11.08 6.42 8.83
N LYS A 55 12.38 6.74 8.76
CA LYS A 55 12.93 7.98 9.35
C LYS A 55 12.32 9.23 8.73
N TYR A 56 12.16 9.26 7.40
CA TYR A 56 11.55 10.41 6.71
C TYR A 56 10.08 10.59 7.05
N TYR A 57 9.31 9.50 7.04
CA TYR A 57 7.92 9.46 7.47
C TYR A 57 7.73 9.96 8.91
N GLN A 58 8.61 9.55 9.84
CA GLN A 58 8.59 10.03 11.22
C GLN A 58 8.95 11.52 11.32
N SER A 59 9.94 11.98 10.54
CA SER A 59 10.36 13.40 10.53
C SER A 59 9.33 14.33 9.88
N LEU A 60 8.46 13.79 9.03
CA LEU A 60 7.40 14.52 8.33
C LEU A 60 6.09 13.73 8.45
N PRO A 61 5.40 13.78 9.60
CA PRO A 61 4.21 12.97 9.83
C PRO A 61 3.10 13.28 8.82
N ILE A 62 2.61 12.24 8.12
CA ILE A 62 1.55 12.37 7.11
C ILE A 62 0.24 12.92 7.68
N THR A 63 -0.03 12.73 8.96
CA THR A 63 -1.25 13.22 9.63
C THR A 63 -1.44 14.72 9.52
N LYS A 64 -0.36 15.50 9.29
CA LYS A 64 -0.42 16.94 9.05
C LYS A 64 -0.76 17.32 7.61
N PHE A 65 -0.81 16.36 6.69
CA PHE A 65 -0.94 16.57 5.25
C PHE A 65 -2.06 15.75 4.61
N ILE A 66 -2.82 15.01 5.41
CA ILE A 66 -3.84 14.08 4.92
C ILE A 66 -5.23 14.74 4.77
N GLY A 67 -5.34 16.04 5.08
CA GLY A 67 -6.61 16.77 5.07
C GLY A 67 -7.14 17.11 3.67
N SER A 68 -6.30 17.05 2.62
CA SER A 68 -6.73 17.23 1.24
C SER A 68 -5.76 16.58 0.25
N ARG A 69 -6.21 16.40 -0.99
CA ARG A 69 -5.36 15.98 -2.13
C ARG A 69 -4.12 16.86 -2.25
N ALA A 70 -4.30 18.19 -2.24
CA ALA A 70 -3.21 19.13 -2.43
C ALA A 70 -2.10 18.98 -1.36
N THR A 71 -2.47 18.86 -0.09
CA THR A 71 -1.49 18.69 0.99
C THR A 71 -0.81 17.32 0.93
N LEU A 72 -1.52 16.27 0.52
CA LEU A 72 -0.97 14.93 0.41
C LEU A 72 0.03 14.81 -0.75
N ILE A 73 -0.26 15.43 -1.90
CA ILE A 73 0.68 15.55 -3.02
C ILE A 73 1.97 16.24 -2.57
N GLU A 74 1.86 17.36 -1.85
CA GLU A 74 3.03 18.08 -1.32
C GLU A 74 3.83 17.21 -0.33
N TRP A 75 3.16 16.43 0.50
CA TRP A 75 3.83 15.49 1.40
C TRP A 75 4.65 14.45 0.64
N MET A 76 4.06 13.80 -0.37
CA MET A 76 4.75 12.79 -1.17
C MET A 76 5.93 13.39 -1.94
N TYR A 77 5.75 14.59 -2.50
CA TYR A 77 6.83 15.37 -3.12
C TYR A 77 7.99 15.61 -2.16
N ARG A 78 7.72 16.08 -0.94
CA ARG A 78 8.75 16.30 0.10
C ARG A 78 9.46 15.01 0.52
N ILE A 79 8.72 13.92 0.68
CA ILE A 79 9.31 12.60 1.01
C ILE A 79 10.22 12.12 -0.13
N HIS A 80 9.77 12.23 -1.39
CA HIS A 80 10.59 11.87 -2.55
C HIS A 80 11.87 12.72 -2.61
N ASN A 81 11.78 14.03 -2.37
CA ASN A 81 12.95 14.91 -2.33
C ASN A 81 13.93 14.59 -1.18
N LYS A 82 13.46 14.09 -0.04
CA LYS A 82 14.34 13.59 1.04
C LYS A 82 15.13 12.36 0.57
N VAL A 83 14.50 11.46 -0.20
CA VAL A 83 15.19 10.31 -0.81
C VAL A 83 16.21 10.79 -1.85
N ASN A 84 15.83 11.71 -2.74
CA ASN A 84 16.75 12.29 -3.72
C ASN A 84 17.96 12.96 -3.05
N GLY A 85 17.73 13.75 -2.00
CA GLY A 85 18.83 14.37 -1.24
C GLY A 85 19.79 13.35 -0.64
N LYS A 86 19.31 12.17 -0.22
CA LYS A 86 20.18 11.06 0.18
C LYS A 86 20.96 10.49 -1.00
N LEU A 87 20.32 10.25 -2.13
CA LEU A 87 20.99 9.73 -3.33
C LEU A 87 22.05 10.71 -3.89
N HIS A 88 21.79 12.02 -3.82
CA HIS A 88 22.75 13.06 -4.22
C HIS A 88 24.00 13.03 -3.36
N ARG A 89 23.84 12.93 -2.03
CA ARG A 89 24.98 12.78 -1.10
C ARG A 89 25.78 11.49 -1.30
N GLN A 90 25.21 10.51 -1.98
CA GLN A 90 25.87 9.25 -2.31
C GLN A 90 26.39 9.22 -3.76
N HIS A 91 26.25 10.32 -4.51
CA HIS A 91 26.59 10.41 -5.93
C HIS A 91 25.85 9.38 -6.81
N LEU A 92 24.67 8.92 -6.38
CA LEU A 92 23.83 7.96 -7.10
C LEU A 92 22.76 8.63 -7.98
N ASN A 93 22.52 9.92 -7.77
CA ASN A 93 21.69 10.74 -8.63
C ASN A 93 22.26 12.17 -8.64
N SER A 94 22.44 12.74 -9.82
CA SER A 94 22.95 14.11 -10.03
C SER A 94 21.87 15.07 -10.53
N SER A 95 20.67 14.58 -10.83
CA SER A 95 19.59 15.41 -11.36
C SER A 95 18.99 16.29 -10.26
N PRO A 96 18.73 17.59 -10.52
CA PRO A 96 18.04 18.44 -9.56
C PRO A 96 16.60 17.97 -9.32
N ASN A 97 16.07 18.23 -8.13
CA ASN A 97 14.67 17.98 -7.84
C ASN A 97 13.79 18.85 -8.75
N PRO A 98 12.74 18.28 -9.39
CA PRO A 98 11.81 19.09 -10.18
C PRO A 98 10.99 20.00 -9.24
N PHE A 99 10.53 21.13 -9.76
CA PHE A 99 9.49 21.92 -9.09
C PHE A 99 8.19 21.12 -8.99
N LEU A 100 7.40 21.35 -7.93
CA LEU A 100 6.13 20.67 -7.72
C LEU A 100 5.18 20.81 -8.93
N GLU A 101 5.14 21.96 -9.57
CA GLU A 101 4.32 22.18 -10.77
C GLU A 101 4.72 21.29 -11.95
N LYS A 102 6.02 20.98 -12.10
CA LYS A 102 6.48 20.01 -13.10
C LYS A 102 6.01 18.60 -12.76
N VAL A 103 6.00 18.24 -11.47
CA VAL A 103 5.44 16.96 -10.99
C VAL A 103 3.94 16.89 -11.30
N LYS A 104 3.16 17.93 -10.97
CA LYS A 104 1.73 17.98 -11.29
C LYS A 104 1.45 17.81 -12.78
N LYS A 105 2.21 18.51 -13.64
CA LYS A 105 2.10 18.36 -15.11
C LYS A 105 2.42 16.94 -15.58
N HIS A 106 3.37 16.26 -14.96
CA HIS A 106 3.71 14.88 -15.29
C HIS A 106 2.57 13.90 -14.97
N TYR A 107 1.88 14.06 -13.84
CA TYR A 107 0.77 13.17 -13.44
C TYR A 107 -0.59 13.55 -14.04
N ALA A 108 -0.78 14.77 -14.53
CA ALA A 108 -2.01 15.23 -15.17
C ALA A 108 -2.57 14.27 -16.26
N PRO A 109 -1.79 13.79 -17.25
CA PRO A 109 -2.31 12.87 -18.27
C PRO A 109 -2.75 11.51 -17.69
N ILE A 110 -2.08 11.03 -16.64
CA ILE A 110 -2.43 9.78 -15.93
C ILE A 110 -3.80 9.93 -15.27
N ILE A 111 -4.01 11.02 -14.53
CA ILE A 111 -5.28 11.31 -13.88
C ILE A 111 -6.41 11.51 -14.90
N ALA A 112 -6.12 12.20 -16.02
CA ALA A 112 -7.09 12.33 -17.10
C ALA A 112 -7.49 10.97 -17.69
N HIS A 113 -6.55 10.03 -17.82
CA HIS A 113 -6.86 8.66 -18.25
C HIS A 113 -7.72 7.92 -17.23
N ILE A 114 -7.38 7.98 -15.94
CA ILE A 114 -8.18 7.37 -14.87
C ILE A 114 -9.61 7.91 -14.87
N ASN A 115 -9.79 9.23 -15.02
CA ASN A 115 -11.12 9.84 -15.10
C ASN A 115 -11.92 9.32 -16.30
N ARG A 116 -11.28 9.06 -17.45
CA ARG A 116 -11.96 8.42 -18.59
C ARG A 116 -12.41 7.00 -18.28
N LEU A 117 -11.57 6.20 -17.62
CA LEU A 117 -11.95 4.85 -17.17
C LEU A 117 -13.14 4.88 -16.18
N ILE A 118 -13.16 5.89 -15.31
CA ILE A 118 -14.27 6.12 -14.37
C ILE A 118 -15.57 6.41 -15.13
N SER A 119 -15.51 7.26 -16.16
CA SER A 119 -16.69 7.67 -16.94
C SER A 119 -17.15 6.65 -17.98
N SER A 120 -16.27 5.79 -18.48
CA SER A 120 -16.61 4.83 -19.56
C SER A 120 -17.39 3.60 -19.07
N GLU A 121 -17.37 3.33 -17.77
CA GLU A 121 -17.92 2.11 -17.20
C GLU A 121 -19.13 2.40 -16.31
N ASN A 122 -20.26 1.78 -16.66
CA ASN A 122 -21.53 1.96 -15.96
C ASN A 122 -21.61 1.11 -14.69
N ASP A 123 -20.96 -0.05 -14.67
CA ASP A 123 -20.93 -0.91 -13.50
C ASP A 123 -19.82 -0.50 -12.51
N SER A 124 -20.21 -0.30 -11.25
CA SER A 124 -19.28 0.14 -10.20
C SER A 124 -18.12 -0.84 -9.97
N GLU A 125 -18.36 -2.14 -10.15
CA GLU A 125 -17.39 -3.19 -9.93
C GLU A 125 -16.33 -3.20 -11.04
N ASN A 126 -16.79 -3.18 -12.29
CA ASN A 126 -15.96 -3.04 -13.48
C ASN A 126 -15.12 -1.75 -13.43
N ARG A 127 -15.70 -0.65 -12.96
CA ARG A 127 -15.01 0.64 -12.84
C ARG A 127 -13.84 0.57 -11.87
N VAL A 128 -14.09 0.04 -10.66
CA VAL A 128 -13.04 -0.17 -9.66
C VAL A 128 -11.95 -1.08 -10.23
N ARG A 129 -12.35 -2.18 -10.87
CA ARG A 129 -11.40 -3.13 -11.47
C ARG A 129 -10.53 -2.47 -12.54
N ALA A 130 -11.10 -1.70 -13.46
CA ALA A 130 -10.36 -1.00 -14.51
C ALA A 130 -9.34 -0.01 -13.94
N VAL A 131 -9.75 0.80 -12.94
CA VAL A 131 -8.87 1.79 -12.31
C VAL A 131 -7.78 1.12 -11.48
N VAL A 132 -8.12 0.10 -10.68
CA VAL A 132 -7.15 -0.69 -9.91
C VAL A 132 -6.12 -1.33 -10.84
N ASN A 133 -6.60 -1.98 -11.90
CA ASN A 133 -5.75 -2.64 -12.87
C ASN A 133 -4.76 -1.65 -13.50
N TYR A 134 -5.25 -0.53 -14.01
CA TYR A 134 -4.40 0.51 -14.60
C TYR A 134 -3.32 1.02 -13.64
N ILE A 135 -3.69 1.35 -12.40
CA ILE A 135 -2.77 1.86 -11.38
C ILE A 135 -1.74 0.79 -10.98
N CYS A 136 -2.18 -0.45 -10.77
CA CYS A 136 -1.28 -1.54 -10.37
C CYS A 136 -0.36 -1.97 -11.50
N THR A 137 -0.82 -1.94 -12.76
CA THR A 137 0.01 -2.19 -13.94
C THR A 137 1.12 -1.14 -14.07
N MET A 138 0.83 0.14 -13.83
CA MET A 138 1.88 1.17 -13.74
C MET A 138 2.86 0.94 -12.57
N GLY A 139 2.39 0.29 -11.50
CA GLY A 139 3.20 -0.09 -10.34
C GLY A 139 3.74 -1.52 -10.38
N LEU A 140 3.74 -2.17 -11.55
CA LEU A 140 4.01 -3.60 -11.68
C LEU A 140 5.36 -3.99 -11.06
N GLU A 141 6.44 -3.33 -11.46
CA GLU A 141 7.78 -3.70 -11.00
C GLU A 141 7.90 -3.48 -9.50
N PHE A 142 7.20 -2.49 -8.94
CA PHE A 142 7.14 -2.26 -7.50
C PHE A 142 6.38 -3.37 -6.76
N LEU A 143 5.14 -3.65 -7.16
CA LEU A 143 4.30 -4.66 -6.53
C LEU A 143 4.89 -6.05 -6.67
N GLY A 144 5.37 -6.40 -7.87
CA GLY A 144 6.07 -7.66 -8.14
C GLY A 144 7.35 -7.77 -7.33
N SER A 145 8.17 -6.71 -7.23
CA SER A 145 9.37 -6.73 -6.39
C SER A 145 9.06 -6.95 -4.91
N ILE A 146 7.95 -6.43 -4.39
CA ILE A 146 7.49 -6.73 -3.03
C ILE A 146 7.21 -8.23 -2.88
N ILE A 147 6.49 -8.83 -3.83
CA ILE A 147 6.18 -10.27 -3.84
C ILE A 147 7.46 -11.11 -3.89
N PHE A 148 8.37 -10.83 -4.82
CA PHE A 148 9.61 -11.58 -4.99
C PHE A 148 10.57 -11.39 -3.82
N ASN A 149 10.54 -10.23 -3.15
CA ASN A 149 11.33 -9.99 -1.96
C ASN A 149 10.80 -10.74 -0.72
N TYR A 150 9.60 -11.34 -0.78
CA TYR A 150 9.05 -12.12 0.34
C TYR A 150 9.97 -13.27 0.75
N GLN A 151 10.53 -14.03 -0.20
CA GLN A 151 11.45 -15.13 0.12
C GLN A 151 12.61 -14.65 0.97
N GLY A 152 13.22 -13.53 0.59
CA GLY A 152 14.31 -12.93 1.33
C GLY A 152 13.92 -12.51 2.76
N TYR A 153 12.66 -12.20 3.03
CA TYR A 153 12.22 -11.95 4.42
C TYR A 153 11.96 -13.24 5.18
N TYR A 154 11.27 -14.19 4.55
CA TYR A 154 10.83 -15.41 5.22
C TYR A 154 11.99 -16.36 5.53
N SER A 155 12.94 -16.53 4.60
CA SER A 155 14.14 -17.36 4.79
C SER A 155 15.06 -16.84 5.90
N ASN A 156 14.86 -15.60 6.32
CA ASN A 156 15.62 -14.94 7.35
C ASN A 156 14.89 -14.96 8.71
N CYS A 157 13.62 -15.35 8.80
CA CYS A 157 12.94 -15.44 10.09
C CYS A 157 13.62 -16.46 11.01
N HIS A 158 13.85 -16.09 12.26
CA HIS A 158 14.37 -16.99 13.28
C HIS A 158 13.28 -17.43 14.28
N THR A 159 12.13 -16.74 14.28
CA THR A 159 11.01 -17.02 15.17
C THR A 159 9.65 -17.05 14.46
N THR A 160 8.69 -17.76 15.04
CA THR A 160 7.28 -17.77 14.60
C THR A 160 6.63 -16.39 14.68
N GLU A 161 7.06 -15.55 15.64
CA GLU A 161 6.56 -14.18 15.79
C GLU A 161 6.99 -13.30 14.60
N GLU A 162 8.26 -13.36 14.20
CA GLU A 162 8.77 -12.64 13.03
C GLU A 162 8.06 -13.06 11.75
N ALA A 163 7.90 -14.37 11.54
CA ALA A 163 7.17 -14.90 10.40
C ALA A 163 5.72 -14.38 10.39
N THR A 164 5.03 -14.42 11.53
CA THR A 164 3.65 -13.93 11.66
C THR A 164 3.56 -12.43 11.34
N LYS A 165 4.52 -11.63 11.79
CA LYS A 165 4.57 -10.19 11.51
C LYS A 165 4.75 -9.93 10.02
N ILE A 166 5.66 -10.64 9.34
CA ILE A 166 5.87 -10.50 7.89
C ILE A 166 4.60 -10.88 7.12
N VAL A 167 3.99 -12.02 7.46
CA VAL A 167 2.72 -12.46 6.85
C VAL A 167 1.63 -11.41 7.03
N SER A 168 1.51 -10.83 8.22
CA SER A 168 0.53 -9.78 8.49
C SER A 168 0.79 -8.53 7.66
N VAL A 169 2.04 -8.10 7.51
CA VAL A 169 2.39 -6.91 6.71
C VAL A 169 2.04 -7.11 5.23
N TYR A 170 2.37 -8.27 4.65
CA TYR A 170 2.01 -8.60 3.26
C TYR A 170 0.50 -8.70 3.07
N HIS A 171 -0.17 -9.42 3.96
CA HIS A 171 -1.62 -9.56 3.93
C HIS A 171 -2.31 -8.18 4.02
N SER A 172 -1.87 -7.32 4.94
CA SER A 172 -2.45 -5.98 5.09
C SER A 172 -2.15 -5.07 3.92
N PHE A 173 -0.95 -5.12 3.34
CA PHE A 173 -0.56 -4.28 2.20
C PHE A 173 -1.46 -4.53 0.98
N PHE A 174 -1.52 -5.77 0.50
CA PHE A 174 -2.28 -6.09 -0.71
C PHE A 174 -3.80 -5.98 -0.51
N ASN A 175 -4.32 -6.32 0.68
CA ASN A 175 -5.75 -6.17 0.97
C ASN A 175 -6.21 -4.72 1.17
N GLN A 176 -5.28 -3.76 1.28
CA GLN A 176 -5.62 -2.34 1.33
C GLN A 176 -5.70 -1.68 -0.03
N ILE A 177 -5.02 -2.19 -1.06
CA ILE A 177 -4.94 -1.53 -2.38
C ILE A 177 -6.32 -1.29 -2.98
N VAL A 178 -7.15 -2.34 -3.12
CA VAL A 178 -8.48 -2.21 -3.74
C VAL A 178 -9.41 -1.31 -2.91
N PRO A 179 -9.58 -1.49 -1.59
CA PRO A 179 -10.42 -0.58 -0.80
C PRO A 179 -9.93 0.87 -0.78
N LEU A 180 -8.62 1.09 -0.83
CA LEU A 180 -8.02 2.44 -0.88
C LEU A 180 -8.41 3.13 -2.20
N ILE A 181 -8.16 2.49 -3.34
CA ILE A 181 -8.47 3.05 -4.66
C ILE A 181 -9.99 3.22 -4.84
N ALA A 182 -10.79 2.23 -4.42
CA ALA A 182 -12.25 2.30 -4.49
C ALA A 182 -12.80 3.50 -3.70
N GLY A 183 -12.29 3.73 -2.48
CA GLY A 183 -12.65 4.89 -1.67
C GLY A 183 -12.33 6.22 -2.38
N PHE A 184 -11.18 6.33 -3.02
CA PHE A 184 -10.76 7.57 -3.69
C PHE A 184 -11.61 7.92 -4.91
N ILE A 185 -12.21 6.94 -5.56
CA ILE A 185 -13.15 7.14 -6.67
C ILE A 185 -14.62 7.15 -6.22
N GLY A 186 -14.88 7.23 -4.91
CA GLY A 186 -16.22 7.37 -4.34
C GLY A 186 -17.05 6.09 -4.28
N ILE A 187 -16.42 4.91 -4.39
CA ILE A 187 -17.11 3.62 -4.37
C ILE A 187 -16.77 2.88 -3.07
N ASN A 188 -17.79 2.67 -2.24
CA ASN A 188 -17.62 1.89 -1.01
C ASN A 188 -17.63 0.39 -1.33
N ARG A 189 -16.46 -0.24 -1.33
CA ARG A 189 -16.35 -1.71 -1.43
C ARG A 189 -16.08 -2.32 -0.07
N LYS A 190 -16.73 -3.47 0.17
CA LYS A 190 -16.31 -4.39 1.24
C LYS A 190 -14.83 -4.73 1.04
N ARG A 191 -14.10 -4.85 2.15
CA ARG A 191 -12.69 -5.27 2.13
C ARG A 191 -12.59 -6.56 1.32
N ARG A 192 -11.88 -6.48 0.19
CA ARG A 192 -11.44 -7.67 -0.51
C ARG A 192 -10.41 -8.35 0.39
N CYS A 193 -10.59 -9.65 0.64
CA CYS A 193 -9.74 -10.42 1.53
C CYS A 193 -9.05 -11.52 0.73
N TYR A 194 -8.00 -11.15 0.01
CA TYR A 194 -7.08 -12.08 -0.60
C TYR A 194 -6.51 -13.03 0.46
N PRO A 195 -6.47 -14.34 0.20
CA PRO A 195 -6.08 -15.37 1.17
C PRO A 195 -4.56 -15.43 1.39
N ILE A 196 -3.85 -14.31 1.30
CA ILE A 196 -2.39 -14.19 1.43
C ILE A 196 -1.92 -14.83 2.74
N ARG A 197 -2.59 -14.55 3.86
CA ARG A 197 -2.23 -15.16 5.15
C ARG A 197 -2.25 -16.69 5.08
N THR A 198 -3.28 -17.27 4.48
CA THR A 198 -3.43 -18.71 4.30
C THR A 198 -2.39 -19.28 3.33
N ILE A 199 -2.02 -18.53 2.28
CA ILE A 199 -0.98 -18.92 1.32
C ILE A 199 0.38 -19.02 2.01
N LEU A 200 0.72 -18.02 2.83
CA LEU A 200 2.05 -17.89 3.42
C LEU A 200 2.31 -18.82 4.61
N LEU A 201 1.26 -19.38 5.22
CA LEU A 201 1.37 -20.36 6.31
C LEU A 201 1.57 -21.81 5.81
N ARG A 202 1.56 -22.05 4.50
CA ARG A 202 1.72 -23.40 3.91
C ARG A 202 3.19 -23.68 3.56
N ASN A 203 3.52 -24.97 3.42
CA ASN A 203 4.75 -25.39 2.74
C ASN A 203 4.83 -24.72 1.35
N GLU A 204 6.00 -24.18 0.99
CA GLU A 204 6.24 -23.42 -0.25
C GLU A 204 5.47 -22.09 -0.37
N GLY A 205 5.16 -21.42 0.74
CA GLY A 205 4.40 -20.17 0.75
C GLY A 205 4.92 -19.10 -0.22
N TYR A 206 6.23 -19.05 -0.47
CA TYR A 206 6.83 -18.15 -1.47
C TYR A 206 6.36 -18.43 -2.91
N THR A 207 6.56 -19.65 -3.40
CA THR A 207 6.16 -20.03 -4.77
C THR A 207 4.66 -19.84 -4.96
N LYS A 208 3.86 -20.16 -3.93
CA LYS A 208 2.41 -19.96 -3.94
C LYS A 208 2.02 -18.48 -3.93
N LEU A 209 2.76 -17.62 -3.25
CA LEU A 209 2.51 -16.17 -3.26
C LEU A 209 2.79 -15.58 -4.64
N ILE A 210 3.88 -15.99 -5.29
CA ILE A 210 4.19 -15.55 -6.65
C ILE A 210 3.10 -16.01 -7.62
N LYS A 211 2.74 -17.31 -7.57
CA LYS A 211 1.67 -17.85 -8.40
C LYS A 211 0.33 -17.17 -8.15
N TRP A 212 0.01 -16.87 -6.88
CA TRP A 212 -1.19 -16.11 -6.52
C TRP A 212 -1.18 -14.74 -7.19
N PHE A 213 -0.09 -13.97 -7.06
CA PHE A 213 0.01 -12.63 -7.66
C PHE A 213 -0.11 -12.67 -9.18
N TYR A 214 0.53 -13.65 -9.83
CA TYR A 214 0.40 -13.86 -11.27
C TYR A 214 -1.06 -14.05 -11.72
N GLN A 215 -1.87 -14.73 -10.91
CA GLN A 215 -3.28 -15.04 -11.21
C GLN A 215 -4.27 -13.95 -10.72
N GLN A 216 -3.81 -12.83 -10.12
CA GLN A 216 -4.71 -11.82 -9.55
C GLN A 216 -5.19 -10.78 -10.58
N ASN A 217 -6.05 -11.20 -11.51
CA ASN A 217 -6.59 -10.35 -12.59
C ASN A 217 -7.35 -9.11 -12.10
N ASP A 218 -7.86 -9.15 -10.87
CA ASP A 218 -8.56 -8.03 -10.25
C ASP A 218 -7.63 -7.00 -9.61
N LEU A 219 -6.35 -7.34 -9.43
CA LEU A 219 -5.32 -6.40 -9.00
C LEU A 219 -4.55 -5.91 -10.22
N ILE A 220 -4.11 -6.81 -11.08
CA ILE A 220 -3.27 -6.52 -12.24
C ILE A 220 -3.54 -7.56 -13.34
N ASP A 221 -3.62 -7.10 -14.59
CA ASP A 221 -3.77 -8.00 -15.74
C ASP A 221 -2.37 -8.26 -16.30
N LEU A 222 -1.77 -9.32 -15.79
CA LEU A 222 -0.43 -9.72 -16.19
C LEU A 222 -0.44 -10.45 -17.54
N ASP A 223 -1.57 -10.97 -18.01
CA ASP A 223 -1.63 -11.69 -19.29
C ASP A 223 -1.37 -10.74 -20.47
N ALA A 224 -1.69 -9.45 -20.30
CA ALA A 224 -1.36 -8.40 -21.26
C ALA A 224 0.15 -8.22 -21.47
N GLN A 225 0.98 -8.51 -20.46
CA GLN A 225 2.44 -8.27 -20.48
C GLN A 225 3.28 -9.56 -20.45
N PHE A 226 2.83 -10.58 -19.71
CA PHE A 226 3.48 -11.86 -19.49
C PHE A 226 2.51 -13.00 -19.78
N LYS A 227 2.45 -13.38 -21.06
CA LYS A 227 1.58 -14.44 -21.56
C LYS A 227 1.80 -15.81 -20.91
N CYS A 228 2.95 -16.03 -20.27
CA CYS A 228 3.19 -17.25 -19.50
C CYS A 228 3.91 -16.97 -18.18
N TYR A 229 3.58 -17.78 -17.17
CA TYR A 229 4.12 -17.71 -15.83
C TYR A 229 5.66 -17.73 -15.82
N ASP A 230 6.29 -18.56 -16.65
CA ASP A 230 7.74 -18.70 -16.68
C ASP A 230 8.44 -17.40 -17.14
N THR A 231 7.86 -16.67 -18.10
CA THR A 231 8.41 -15.36 -18.51
C THR A 231 8.27 -14.30 -17.42
N TYR A 232 7.15 -14.31 -16.68
CA TYR A 232 6.96 -13.46 -15.51
C TYR A 232 8.00 -13.75 -14.42
N ILE A 233 8.24 -15.03 -14.12
CA ILE A 233 9.28 -15.46 -13.18
C ILE A 233 10.66 -14.98 -13.63
N ALA A 234 11.04 -15.30 -14.87
CA ALA A 234 12.35 -14.97 -15.41
C ALA A 234 12.62 -13.45 -15.39
N PHE A 235 11.60 -12.64 -15.68
CA PHE A 235 11.67 -11.18 -15.62
C PHE A 235 12.07 -10.68 -14.23
N PHE A 236 11.38 -11.10 -13.16
CA PHE A 236 11.69 -10.63 -11.81
C PHE A 236 12.96 -11.27 -11.23
N GLN A 237 13.25 -12.54 -11.55
CA GLN A 237 14.45 -13.23 -11.06
C GLN A 237 15.74 -12.57 -11.56
N LYS A 238 15.76 -12.02 -12.78
CA LYS A 238 16.91 -11.28 -13.33
C LYS A 238 17.32 -10.08 -12.45
N HIS A 239 16.37 -9.48 -11.74
CA HIS A 239 16.59 -8.33 -10.86
C HIS A 239 16.63 -8.71 -9.37
N SER A 240 16.41 -10.00 -9.07
CA SER A 240 16.56 -10.54 -7.74
C SER A 240 18.05 -10.55 -7.38
N VAL A 241 18.42 -9.67 -6.46
CA VAL A 241 19.77 -9.67 -5.90
C VAL A 241 19.81 -10.80 -4.87
N ALA A 242 20.66 -11.80 -5.08
CA ALA A 242 21.01 -12.80 -4.07
C ALA A 242 21.66 -12.08 -2.88
N SER A 243 20.85 -11.64 -1.92
CA SER A 243 21.30 -10.88 -0.75
C SER A 243 21.07 -11.71 0.51
N CYS A 244 22.16 -12.25 1.07
CA CYS A 244 22.19 -13.13 2.24
C CYS A 244 21.84 -12.46 3.59
N ASN A 245 21.15 -11.30 3.65
CA ASN A 245 21.05 -10.52 4.90
C ASN A 245 19.67 -9.89 5.22
N MET A 246 19.30 -9.97 6.50
CA MET A 246 18.00 -9.70 7.13
C MET A 246 17.53 -8.23 7.21
N PRO A 247 16.19 -7.96 7.29
CA PRO A 247 15.61 -6.68 7.75
C PRO A 247 15.96 -6.31 9.19
N SER A 248 16.13 -5.02 9.52
CA SER A 248 16.26 -4.57 10.92
C SER A 248 14.92 -4.57 11.63
N VAL A 249 14.86 -5.17 12.82
CA VAL A 249 13.67 -5.34 13.63
C VAL A 249 13.60 -4.20 14.65
N ASP A 250 12.72 -3.22 14.45
CA ASP A 250 12.24 -2.38 15.54
C ASP A 250 10.79 -2.73 15.88
N LYS A 251 10.51 -2.77 17.19
CA LYS A 251 9.24 -3.23 17.79
C LYS A 251 8.07 -2.37 17.27
N VAL A 252 7.08 -3.02 16.65
CA VAL A 252 5.81 -2.39 16.29
C VAL A 252 4.75 -2.99 17.20
N LYS A 253 4.06 -2.14 17.98
CA LYS A 253 2.91 -2.56 18.80
C LYS A 253 1.76 -3.02 17.88
N SER A 254 1.27 -4.22 18.15
CA SER A 254 0.15 -4.89 17.48
C SER A 254 -1.17 -4.14 17.66
N CYS A 255 -2.03 -4.16 16.63
CA CYS A 255 -3.45 -3.75 16.70
C CYS A 255 -4.32 -4.79 17.44
N SER A 256 -3.88 -5.22 18.62
CA SER A 256 -4.64 -6.13 19.47
C SER A 256 -4.74 -5.55 20.87
N ASN A 257 -5.63 -4.57 21.05
CA ASN A 257 -6.25 -4.21 22.34
C ASN A 257 -7.46 -3.27 22.15
N VAL A 258 -8.38 -3.63 21.26
CA VAL A 258 -9.77 -3.14 21.37
C VAL A 258 -10.63 -4.37 21.65
N LYS A 259 -10.97 -4.58 22.93
CA LYS A 259 -11.95 -5.59 23.32
C LYS A 259 -13.29 -5.23 22.68
N PRO A 260 -14.02 -6.19 22.11
CA PRO A 260 -15.37 -5.94 21.62
C PRO A 260 -16.29 -5.70 22.83
N THR A 261 -16.81 -4.48 22.98
CA THR A 261 -17.96 -4.23 23.86
C THR A 261 -19.15 -5.01 23.31
N LYS A 262 -19.54 -6.08 24.00
CA LYS A 262 -20.81 -6.77 23.78
C LYS A 262 -21.94 -5.77 24.07
N LYS A 263 -22.59 -5.28 23.01
CA LYS A 263 -23.95 -4.73 23.11
C LYS A 263 -24.89 -5.91 23.38
N ILE A 264 -25.38 -6.02 24.60
CA ILE A 264 -26.57 -6.79 24.91
C ILE A 264 -27.74 -5.84 24.68
N LEU A 265 -28.55 -6.11 23.65
CA LEU A 265 -29.85 -5.50 23.42
C LEU A 265 -30.89 -6.58 23.70
N GLY A 266 -31.76 -6.34 24.68
CA GLY A 266 -32.84 -7.28 25.01
C GLY A 266 -33.68 -6.87 26.20
N ASN A 267 -34.68 -6.03 25.91
CA ASN A 267 -36.01 -5.94 26.55
C ASN A 267 -36.20 -5.35 27.95
N ARG A 268 -36.81 -4.14 27.91
CA ARG A 268 -37.99 -3.64 28.66
C ARG A 268 -38.08 -3.96 30.16
N THR A 269 -38.25 -2.92 30.98
CA THR A 269 -39.58 -2.49 31.47
C THR A 269 -39.47 -1.05 32.01
N LEU A 270 -40.41 -0.20 31.57
CA LEU A 270 -40.71 1.11 32.14
C LEU A 270 -41.12 0.99 33.61
N THR A 271 -40.53 1.78 34.48
CA THR A 271 -41.23 2.30 35.66
C THR A 271 -40.84 3.76 35.89
N LEU A 272 -41.79 4.63 35.57
CA LEU A 272 -41.88 5.98 36.13
C LEU A 272 -41.92 5.89 37.65
N LYS A 273 -41.08 6.65 38.34
CA LYS A 273 -41.41 7.20 39.67
C LYS A 273 -41.04 8.68 39.71
N HIS A 274 -42.09 9.49 39.70
CA HIS A 274 -42.12 10.88 40.12
C HIS A 274 -41.99 11.00 41.65
N THR A 275 -41.47 12.17 42.08
CA THR A 275 -41.63 12.87 43.40
C THR A 275 -40.98 12.20 44.63
N LYS A 276 -40.34 12.88 45.59
CA LYS A 276 -40.55 14.16 46.32
C LYS A 276 -39.17 14.73 46.79
N LEU A 277 -38.91 16.05 46.81
CA LEU A 277 -39.13 16.99 47.94
C LEU A 277 -38.59 16.48 49.28
N ASP A 278 -37.47 17.05 49.76
CA ASP A 278 -37.40 17.95 50.93
C ASP A 278 -35.98 17.99 51.55
N SER A 279 -35.60 19.22 51.94
CA SER A 279 -34.48 19.67 52.81
C SER A 279 -33.03 19.37 52.41
#